data_AF-A0A1E1W9N9-F1
#
_entry.id   AF-A0A1E1W9N9-F1
#
_cell.length_a   1.000
_cell.length_b   1.000
_cell.length_c   1.000
_cell.angle_alpha   90.00
_cell.angle_beta   90.00
_cell.angle_gamma   90.00
#
_symmetry.space_group_name_H-M   'P 1'
#
loop_
_entity.id
_entity.type
_entity.pdbx_description
1 polymer ?
#
loop_
_entity_poly.entity_id
_entity_poly.type
_entity_poly.pdbx_seq_one_letter_code
_entity_poly.pdbx_strand_id
1 'polypeptide(L)'
;LWLPLLKKGMSKENKENFLKEYNIPDNCRLLQAPKLNPEIAAAIPDMVRNRDKNTLCVQQQQLGSGITAINRAMDILLLNGDKIQAIRHLSNGCRLLMDLHFLFTQCRTKLITPSLDKTCLNVIHDAERDETLFGAQLGEKIKAAKAIERQGLQIKKA
;
A
#
# COMPACT_ATOMS: atom_id res chain seq x y z
N LEU A 1 4.32 7.64 -15.86
CA LEU A 1 3.51 6.39 -15.89
C LEU A 1 3.17 5.87 -14.49
N TRP A 2 4.15 5.78 -13.58
CA TRP A 2 4.01 5.07 -12.31
C TRP A 2 3.53 5.88 -11.11
N LEU A 3 3.65 7.21 -11.18
CA LEU A 3 3.32 8.12 -10.08
C LEU A 3 1.89 7.95 -9.52
N PRO A 4 0.84 7.76 -10.35
CA PRO A 4 -0.52 7.56 -9.82
C PRO A 4 -0.64 6.33 -8.92
N LEU A 5 0.01 5.21 -9.28
CA LEU A 5 -0.01 3.99 -8.47
C LEU A 5 0.71 4.18 -7.14
N LEU A 6 1.82 4.90 -7.14
CA LEU A 6 2.59 5.17 -5.92
C LEU A 6 1.87 6.13 -4.96
N LYS A 7 1.01 7.01 -5.48
CA LYS A 7 0.23 7.98 -4.69
C LYS A 7 -1.15 7.48 -4.27
N LYS A 8 -1.82 6.70 -5.11
CA LYS A 8 -3.24 6.34 -4.96
C LYS A 8 -3.51 4.84 -4.95
N GLY A 9 -2.49 4.03 -5.23
CA GLY A 9 -2.64 2.59 -5.40
C GLY A 9 -3.41 2.24 -6.67
N MET A 10 -3.72 0.95 -6.77
CA MET A 10 -4.52 0.36 -7.83
C MET A 10 -5.99 0.28 -7.40
N SER A 11 -6.91 0.32 -8.38
CA SER A 11 -8.32 0.00 -8.10
C SER A 11 -8.44 -1.45 -7.61
N LYS A 12 -9.42 -1.69 -6.74
CA LYS A 12 -9.69 -3.01 -6.16
C LYS A 12 -9.90 -4.08 -7.23
N GLU A 13 -10.71 -3.77 -8.25
CA GLU A 13 -11.00 -4.67 -9.37
C GLU A 13 -9.74 -5.07 -10.15
N ASN A 14 -8.92 -4.08 -10.55
CA ASN A 14 -7.68 -4.35 -11.28
C ASN A 14 -6.73 -5.21 -10.43
N LYS A 15 -6.62 -4.90 -9.14
CA LYS A 15 -5.79 -5.67 -8.22
C LYS A 15 -6.26 -7.12 -8.11
N GLU A 16 -7.54 -7.35 -7.94
CA GLU A 16 -8.11 -8.71 -7.89
C GLU A 16 -7.86 -9.48 -9.20
N ASN A 17 -7.98 -8.81 -10.35
CA ASN A 17 -7.67 -9.40 -11.64
C ASN A 17 -6.20 -9.79 -11.75
N PHE A 18 -5.27 -8.92 -11.35
CA PHE A 18 -3.84 -9.26 -11.34
C PHE A 18 -3.49 -10.38 -10.36
N LEU A 19 -4.07 -10.39 -9.15
CA LEU A 19 -3.80 -11.45 -8.18
C LEU A 19 -4.32 -12.82 -8.65
N LYS A 20 -5.44 -12.84 -9.39
CA LYS A 20 -5.94 -14.05 -10.06
C LYS A 20 -5.03 -14.49 -11.21
N GLU A 21 -4.61 -13.54 -12.05
CA GLU A 21 -3.72 -13.83 -13.18
C GLU A 21 -2.37 -14.39 -12.70
N TYR A 22 -1.79 -13.79 -11.66
CA TYR A 22 -0.51 -14.16 -11.07
C TYR A 22 -0.68 -14.92 -9.77
N ASN A 23 -1.49 -15.99 -9.82
CA ASN A 23 -1.56 -16.98 -8.76
C ASN A 23 -0.18 -17.66 -8.57
N ILE A 24 0.21 -17.83 -7.31
CA ILE A 24 1.49 -18.45 -6.98
C ILE A 24 1.35 -19.97 -7.17
N PRO A 25 2.21 -20.61 -7.98
CA PRO A 25 2.16 -22.04 -8.20
C PRO A 25 2.33 -22.89 -6.93
N ASP A 26 1.67 -24.06 -6.88
CA ASP A 26 1.69 -24.96 -5.71
C ASP A 26 3.06 -25.60 -5.43
N ASN A 27 3.98 -25.60 -6.40
CA ASN A 27 5.37 -26.01 -6.20
C ASN A 27 6.24 -24.89 -5.59
N CYS A 28 5.73 -23.66 -5.51
CA CYS A 28 6.40 -22.50 -4.94
C CYS A 28 5.72 -22.02 -3.64
N ARG A 29 5.33 -22.95 -2.76
CA ARG A 29 4.51 -22.66 -1.56
C ARG A 29 5.11 -21.61 -0.63
N LEU A 30 6.44 -21.56 -0.52
CA LEU A 30 7.14 -20.59 0.33
C LEU A 30 7.08 -19.15 -0.21
N LEU A 31 6.63 -18.95 -1.45
CA LEU A 31 6.35 -17.64 -2.01
C LEU A 31 4.97 -17.11 -1.58
N GLN A 32 4.07 -17.99 -1.13
CA GLN A 32 2.78 -17.60 -0.55
C GLN A 32 2.99 -16.99 0.83
N ALA A 33 2.06 -16.13 1.26
CA ALA A 33 2.09 -15.63 2.63
C ALA A 33 1.89 -16.80 3.62
N PRO A 34 2.76 -16.95 4.63
CA PRO A 34 2.60 -18.00 5.63
C PRO A 34 1.31 -17.77 6.42
N LYS A 35 0.65 -18.87 6.77
CA LYS A 35 -0.50 -18.83 7.67
C LYS A 35 -0.01 -18.76 9.10
N LEU A 36 -0.70 -17.97 9.92
CA LEU A 36 -0.44 -17.93 11.36
C LEU A 36 -0.76 -19.28 12.00
N ASN A 37 0.11 -19.75 12.90
CA ASN A 37 -0.13 -20.95 13.68
C ASN A 37 -1.41 -20.81 14.53
N PRO A 38 -2.28 -21.84 14.60
CA PRO A 38 -3.52 -21.79 15.39
C PRO A 38 -3.28 -21.46 16.87
N GLU A 39 -2.22 -22.00 17.46
CA GLU A 39 -1.85 -21.78 18.87
C GLU A 39 -1.51 -20.31 19.12
N ILE A 40 -0.72 -19.71 18.21
CA ILE A 40 -0.36 -18.29 18.28
C ILE A 40 -1.59 -17.42 18.01
N ALA A 41 -2.44 -17.79 17.05
CA ALA A 41 -3.67 -17.07 16.74
C ALA A 41 -4.64 -17.02 17.93
N ALA A 42 -4.68 -18.07 18.75
CA ALA A 42 -5.46 -18.12 19.99
C ALA A 42 -4.83 -17.31 21.14
N ALA A 43 -3.50 -17.15 21.14
CA ALA A 43 -2.76 -16.48 22.21
C ALA A 43 -2.66 -14.95 22.08
N ILE A 44 -2.85 -14.39 20.87
CA ILE A 44 -2.69 -12.95 20.62
C ILE A 44 -4.02 -12.18 20.63
N PRO A 45 -4.01 -10.86 20.92
CA PRO A 45 -5.21 -10.04 20.87
C PRO A 45 -5.84 -9.98 19.47
N ASP A 46 -7.17 -9.93 19.41
CA ASP A 46 -7.94 -9.85 18.16
C ASP A 46 -7.50 -8.70 17.25
N MET A 47 -7.17 -7.54 17.82
CA MET A 47 -6.65 -6.40 17.07
C MET A 47 -5.34 -6.74 16.33
N VAL A 48 -4.42 -7.46 17.00
CA VAL A 48 -3.14 -7.87 16.42
C VAL A 48 -3.37 -8.92 15.34
N ARG A 49 -4.21 -9.93 15.62
CA ARG A 49 -4.58 -10.98 14.67
C ARG A 49 -5.24 -10.43 13.41
N ASN A 50 -6.15 -9.47 13.56
CA ASN A 50 -6.84 -8.83 12.44
C ASN A 50 -5.88 -7.97 11.60
N ARG A 51 -4.93 -7.26 12.24
CA ARG A 51 -3.90 -6.50 11.52
C ARG A 51 -2.99 -7.41 10.71
N ASP A 52 -2.54 -8.52 11.30
CA ASP A 52 -1.74 -9.53 10.60
C ASP A 52 -2.49 -10.10 9.38
N LYS A 53 -3.66 -10.68 9.61
CA LYS A 53 -4.46 -11.35 8.56
C LYS A 53 -4.86 -10.40 7.43
N ASN A 54 -5.38 -9.22 7.75
CA ASN A 54 -6.01 -8.35 6.76
C ASN A 54 -5.03 -7.37 6.11
N THR A 55 -3.84 -7.18 6.69
CA THR A 55 -2.84 -6.23 6.17
C THR A 55 -1.54 -6.91 5.79
N LEU A 56 -0.85 -7.54 6.76
CA LEU A 56 0.50 -8.07 6.54
C LEU A 56 0.48 -9.28 5.61
N CYS A 57 -0.38 -10.25 5.90
CA CYS A 57 -0.55 -11.46 5.09
C CYS A 57 -0.97 -11.11 3.65
N VAL A 58 -1.93 -10.19 3.47
CA VAL A 58 -2.39 -9.73 2.14
C VAL A 58 -1.26 -9.06 1.35
N GLN A 59 -0.45 -8.22 2.01
CA GLN A 59 0.70 -7.55 1.38
C GLN A 59 1.81 -8.52 1.00
N GLN A 60 2.13 -9.48 1.87
CA GLN A 60 3.11 -10.53 1.58
C GLN A 60 2.63 -11.43 0.44
N GLN A 61 1.33 -11.73 0.36
CA GLN A 61 0.76 -12.50 -0.74
C GLN A 61 0.89 -11.75 -2.07
N GLN A 62 0.62 -10.43 -2.07
CA GLN A 62 0.78 -9.58 -3.25
C GLN A 62 2.24 -9.49 -3.70
N LEU A 63 3.20 -9.45 -2.78
CA LEU A 63 4.63 -9.52 -3.10
C LEU A 63 4.94 -10.80 -3.89
N GLY A 64 4.43 -11.95 -3.42
CA GLY A 64 4.61 -13.22 -4.10
C GLY A 64 3.98 -13.27 -5.50
N SER A 65 2.80 -12.67 -5.70
CA SER A 65 2.20 -12.51 -7.03
C SER A 65 3.03 -11.61 -7.95
N GLY A 66 3.61 -10.52 -7.43
CA GLY A 66 4.52 -9.66 -8.19
C GLY A 66 5.79 -10.41 -8.65
N ILE A 67 6.38 -11.21 -7.77
CA ILE A 67 7.52 -12.09 -8.10
C ILE A 67 7.13 -13.13 -9.15
N THR A 68 5.94 -13.71 -9.04
CA THR A 68 5.42 -14.68 -10.03
C THR A 68 5.29 -14.06 -11.41
N ALA A 69 4.80 -12.81 -11.50
CA ALA A 69 4.73 -12.09 -12.77
C ALA A 69 6.10 -11.90 -13.42
N ILE A 70 7.10 -11.52 -12.62
CA ILE A 70 8.48 -11.37 -13.08
C ILE A 70 9.05 -12.71 -13.54
N ASN A 71 8.81 -13.79 -12.78
CA ASN A 71 9.29 -15.13 -13.15
C ASN A 71 8.73 -15.60 -14.49
N ARG A 72 7.42 -15.39 -14.74
CA ARG A 72 6.80 -15.74 -16.04
C ARG A 72 7.47 -14.98 -17.20
N ALA A 73 7.85 -13.73 -16.99
CA ALA A 73 8.62 -12.99 -17.99
C ALA A 73 10.02 -13.59 -18.21
N MET A 74 10.71 -13.95 -17.13
CA MET A 74 12.02 -14.59 -17.19
C MET A 74 11.96 -15.90 -17.96
N ASP A 75 10.97 -16.76 -17.67
CA ASP A 75 10.77 -18.03 -18.37
C ASP A 75 10.60 -17.83 -19.88
N ILE A 76 9.78 -16.86 -20.30
CA ILE A 76 9.58 -16.52 -21.71
C ILE A 76 10.90 -16.07 -22.35
N LEU A 77 11.65 -15.19 -21.69
CA LEU A 77 12.90 -14.65 -22.23
C LEU A 77 14.00 -15.72 -22.33
N LEU A 78 14.13 -16.58 -21.32
CA LEU A 78 15.12 -17.67 -21.29
C LEU A 78 14.88 -18.70 -22.39
N LEU A 79 13.62 -18.91 -22.78
CA LEU A 79 13.23 -19.81 -23.86
C LEU A 79 13.17 -19.10 -25.23
N ASN A 80 13.72 -17.89 -25.36
CA ASN A 80 13.67 -17.06 -26.58
C ASN A 80 12.24 -16.85 -27.13
N GLY A 81 11.25 -16.79 -26.24
CA GLY A 81 9.85 -16.58 -26.59
C GLY A 81 9.49 -15.12 -26.92
N ASP A 82 8.19 -14.82 -26.96
CA ASP A 82 7.69 -13.49 -27.32
C ASP A 82 8.11 -12.40 -26.31
N LYS A 83 9.00 -11.51 -26.76
CA LYS A 83 9.51 -10.38 -25.98
C LYS A 83 8.41 -9.40 -25.57
N ILE A 84 7.38 -9.20 -26.40
CA ILE A 84 6.27 -8.30 -26.09
C ILE A 84 5.46 -8.88 -24.92
N GLN A 85 5.18 -10.18 -24.97
CA GLN A 85 4.52 -10.88 -23.88
C GLN A 85 5.35 -10.83 -22.58
N ALA A 86 6.67 -11.03 -22.65
CA ALA A 86 7.56 -10.89 -21.49
C ALA A 86 7.51 -9.47 -20.89
N ILE A 87 7.59 -8.44 -21.73
CA ILE A 87 7.47 -7.03 -21.30
C ILE A 87 6.13 -6.76 -20.61
N ARG A 88 5.03 -7.35 -21.10
CA ARG A 88 3.72 -7.25 -20.45
C ARG A 88 3.75 -7.82 -19.03
N HIS A 89 4.32 -9.01 -18.85
CA HIS A 89 4.46 -9.64 -17.54
C HIS A 89 5.35 -8.82 -16.59
N LEU A 90 6.47 -8.26 -17.07
CA LEU A 90 7.31 -7.34 -16.30
C LEU A 90 6.54 -6.08 -15.87
N SER A 91 5.81 -5.46 -16.81
CA SER A 91 4.98 -4.28 -16.53
C SER A 91 3.92 -4.57 -15.47
N ASN A 92 3.26 -5.73 -15.54
CA ASN A 92 2.28 -6.16 -14.55
C ASN A 92 2.92 -6.44 -13.18
N GLY A 93 4.09 -7.07 -13.16
CA GLY A 93 4.90 -7.25 -11.94
C GLY A 93 5.24 -5.91 -11.29
N CYS A 94 5.73 -4.94 -12.06
CA CYS A 94 5.98 -3.58 -11.57
C CYS A 94 4.71 -2.97 -10.96
N ARG A 95 3.57 -3.05 -11.64
CA ARG A 95 2.28 -2.52 -11.14
C ARG A 95 1.88 -3.12 -9.79
N LEU A 96 2.00 -4.44 -9.63
CA LEU A 96 1.75 -5.11 -8.35
C LEU A 96 2.70 -4.63 -7.24
N LEU A 97 3.99 -4.48 -7.54
CA LEU A 97 4.98 -4.04 -6.56
C LEU A 97 4.84 -2.56 -6.18
N MET A 98 4.43 -1.69 -7.11
CA MET A 98 4.18 -0.28 -6.81
C MET A 98 2.89 -0.08 -6.01
N ASP A 99 1.84 -0.85 -6.28
CA ASP A 99 0.66 -0.89 -5.41
C ASP A 99 1.07 -1.35 -4.00
N LEU A 100 1.88 -2.40 -3.87
CA LEU A 100 2.40 -2.85 -2.57
C LEU A 100 3.19 -1.74 -1.85
N HIS A 101 4.02 -1.00 -2.58
CA HIS A 101 4.76 0.14 -2.03
C HIS A 101 3.81 1.27 -1.54
N PHE A 102 2.73 1.55 -2.28
CA PHE A 102 1.67 2.43 -1.80
C PHE A 102 1.01 1.90 -0.53
N LEU A 103 0.73 0.59 -0.43
CA LEU A 103 0.16 0.01 0.79
C LEU A 103 1.09 0.11 2.00
N PHE A 104 2.42 0.02 1.81
CA PHE A 104 3.37 0.30 2.89
C PHE A 104 3.32 1.77 3.34
N THR A 105 3.09 2.70 2.41
CA THR A 105 2.81 4.10 2.76
C THR A 105 1.58 4.19 3.65
N GLN A 106 0.49 3.55 3.26
CA GLN A 106 -0.76 3.52 4.03
C GLN A 106 -0.57 2.89 5.41
N CYS A 107 0.25 1.83 5.52
CA CYS A 107 0.58 1.22 6.81
C CYS A 107 1.36 2.17 7.72
N ARG A 108 2.32 2.89 7.16
CA ARG A 108 3.08 3.91 7.91
C ARG A 108 2.17 5.03 8.38
N THR A 109 1.31 5.54 7.50
CA THR A 109 0.31 6.55 7.84
C THR A 109 -0.57 6.07 9.00
N LYS A 110 -1.23 4.92 8.85
CA LYS A 110 -2.12 4.35 9.88
C LYS A 110 -1.42 4.05 11.21
N LEU A 111 -0.12 3.72 11.18
CA LEU A 111 0.66 3.51 12.39
C LEU A 111 0.95 4.81 13.14
N ILE A 112 1.24 5.90 12.43
CA ILE A 112 1.67 7.17 13.00
C ILE A 112 0.47 8.04 13.41
N THR A 113 -0.59 8.06 12.59
CA THR A 113 -1.77 8.93 12.77
C THR A 113 -2.36 8.92 14.18
N PRO A 114 -2.53 7.77 14.88
CA PRO A 114 -3.10 7.75 16.23
C PRO A 114 -2.28 8.49 17.30
N SER A 115 -1.01 8.79 17.04
CA SER A 115 -0.11 9.48 17.97
C SER A 115 -0.10 11.01 17.77
N LEU A 116 -0.90 11.54 16.83
CA LEU A 116 -0.91 12.96 16.46
C LEU A 116 -2.05 13.71 17.13
N ASP A 117 -1.85 15.01 17.35
CA ASP A 117 -2.88 15.89 17.91
C ASP A 117 -4.04 16.13 16.94
N LYS A 118 -5.21 16.48 17.47
CA LYS A 118 -6.44 16.67 16.70
C LYS A 118 -6.31 17.77 15.62
N THR A 119 -5.57 18.84 15.87
CA THR A 119 -5.34 19.90 14.88
C THR A 119 -4.52 19.37 13.71
N CYS A 120 -3.49 18.56 13.97
CA CYS A 120 -2.73 17.88 12.92
C CYS A 120 -3.60 16.91 12.12
N LEU A 121 -4.45 16.12 12.79
CA LEU A 121 -5.37 15.17 12.13
C LEU A 121 -6.27 15.85 11.09
N ASN A 122 -6.83 17.02 11.41
CA ASN A 122 -7.67 17.78 10.49
C ASN A 122 -6.92 18.24 9.23
N VAL A 123 -5.62 18.47 9.33
CA VAL A 123 -4.79 18.94 8.21
C VAL A 123 -4.36 17.77 7.32
N ILE A 124 -4.12 16.59 7.88
CA ILE A 124 -3.56 15.44 7.15
C ILE A 124 -4.61 14.52 6.53
N HIS A 125 -5.91 14.71 6.80
CA HIS A 125 -6.98 13.82 6.32
C HIS A 125 -6.90 13.55 4.81
N ASP A 126 -6.69 14.61 4.00
CA ASP A 126 -6.57 14.54 2.53
C ASP A 126 -5.12 14.72 2.05
N ALA A 127 -4.14 14.50 2.92
CA ALA A 127 -2.75 14.65 2.54
C ALA A 127 -2.31 13.52 1.59
N GLU A 128 -1.93 13.88 0.37
CA GLU A 128 -1.22 12.98 -0.52
C GLU A 128 0.29 12.97 -0.19
N ARG A 129 0.89 11.77 -0.25
CA ARG A 129 2.33 11.59 -0.17
C ARG A 129 3.05 12.33 -1.32
N ASP A 130 4.21 12.87 -1.01
CA ASP A 130 5.26 13.22 -1.97
C ASP A 130 6.60 12.63 -1.51
N GLU A 131 7.66 13.43 -1.46
CA GLU A 131 8.95 13.06 -0.85
C GLU A 131 8.80 12.80 0.67
N THR A 132 7.77 13.37 1.29
CA THR A 132 7.41 13.15 2.70
C THR A 132 6.08 12.39 2.82
N LEU A 133 5.84 11.78 3.99
CA LEU A 133 4.67 10.90 4.20
C LEU A 133 3.32 11.63 4.11
N PHE A 134 3.30 12.92 4.46
CA PHE A 134 2.10 13.76 4.56
C PHE A 134 2.17 15.01 3.67
N GLY A 135 3.10 15.04 2.71
CA GLY A 135 3.31 16.19 1.82
C GLY A 135 4.30 17.21 2.39
N ALA A 136 5.24 17.67 1.56
CA ALA A 136 6.31 18.60 1.94
C ALA A 136 5.76 19.95 2.43
N GLN A 137 4.55 20.32 1.96
CA GLN A 137 3.83 21.52 2.37
C GLN A 137 3.06 21.38 3.70
N LEU A 138 3.17 20.26 4.41
CA LEU A 138 2.42 20.04 5.66
C LEU A 138 2.64 21.16 6.69
N GLY A 139 3.88 21.63 6.85
CA GLY A 139 4.21 22.71 7.80
C GLY A 139 3.48 24.02 7.48
N GLU A 140 3.36 24.35 6.19
CA GLU A 140 2.63 25.53 5.72
C GLU A 140 1.12 25.36 5.94
N LYS A 141 0.59 24.18 5.64
CA LYS A 141 -0.83 23.85 5.86
C LYS A 141 -1.22 23.92 7.35
N ILE A 142 -0.36 23.45 8.26
CA ILE A 142 -0.60 23.57 9.71
C ILE A 142 -0.60 25.03 10.16
N LYS A 143 0.35 25.84 9.68
CA LYS A 143 0.40 27.29 9.99
C LYS A 143 -0.86 28.00 9.49
N ALA A 144 -1.27 27.72 8.25
CA ALA A 144 -2.47 28.29 7.64
C ALA A 144 -3.74 27.89 8.42
N ALA A 145 -3.90 26.61 8.79
CA ALA A 145 -5.04 26.13 9.56
C ALA A 145 -5.14 26.82 10.93
N LYS A 146 -4.02 26.97 11.65
CA LYS A 146 -3.98 27.70 12.93
C LYS A 146 -4.30 29.18 12.78
N ALA A 147 -3.88 29.82 11.68
CA ALA A 147 -4.20 31.22 11.40
C ALA A 147 -5.70 31.40 11.13
N ILE A 148 -6.31 30.52 10.32
CA ILE A 148 -7.75 30.51 10.03
C ILE A 148 -8.56 30.32 11.31
N GLU A 149 -8.17 29.38 12.18
CA GLU A 149 -8.85 29.14 13.46
C GLU A 149 -8.84 30.38 14.36
N ARG A 150 -7.69 31.06 14.48
CA ARG A 150 -7.56 32.31 15.24
C ARG A 150 -8.42 33.44 14.67
N GLN A 151 -8.42 33.61 13.34
CA GLN A 151 -9.26 34.61 12.68
C GLN A 151 -10.74 34.31 12.84
N GLY A 152 -11.14 33.03 12.77
CA GLY A 152 -12.52 32.60 12.99
C GLY A 152 -13.04 32.96 14.38
N LEU A 153 -12.21 32.87 15.42
CA LEU A 153 -12.56 33.31 16.77
C LEU A 153 -12.77 34.82 16.87
N GLN A 154 -12.06 35.63 16.08
CA GLN A 154 -12.23 37.09 16.03
C GLN A 154 -13.49 37.50 15.26
N ILE A 155 -13.89 36.70 14.27
CA ILE A 155 -15.09 36.95 13.45
C ILE A 155 -16.36 36.49 14.16
N LYS A 156 -16.29 35.44 14.99
CA LYS A 156 -17.44 34.88 15.68
C LYS A 156 -18.03 35.92 16.65
N LYS A 157 -19.24 36.39 16.34
CA LYS A 157 -20.01 37.27 17.23
C LYS A 157 -20.29 36.51 18.54
N ALA A 158 -20.03 37.18 19.68
CA ALA A 158 -20.21 36.62 21.02
C ALA A 158 -21.65 36.14 21.25
#